data_AF-A0A2V9D2Z0-F1
#
_entry.id   AF-A0A2V9D2Z0-F1
#
_cell.length_a   1.000
_cell.length_b   1.000
_cell.length_c   1.000
_cell.angle_alpha   90.00
_cell.angle_beta   90.00
_cell.angle_gamma   90.00
#
_symmetry.space_group_name_H-M   'P 1'
#
loop_
_entity.id
_entity.type
_entity.pdbx_description
1 polymer ?
#
loop_
_entity_poly.entity_id
_entity_poly.type
_entity_poly.pdbx_seq_one_letter_code
_entity_poly.pdbx_strand_id
1 'polypeptide(L)'
;MRNLLLHSAAVLLGAVALSAGSGAQTKPPANSNAGAQGQVPDLSGDWGNPVGAGGGGFVISDPGDRKAGTPQDDTPYQPWALAKLNSERPENGPHGTFENTTDPRLKYCDPVGVPRIYLVPTQFRFVQTPDIVYILYQ
;
A
#
# COMPACT_ATOMS: atom_id res chain seq x y z
N MET A 1 -8.43 -1.78 -58.02
CA MET A 1 -7.40 -2.18 -57.04
C MET A 1 -6.62 -1.00 -56.45
N ARG A 2 -6.26 0.04 -57.23
CA ARG A 2 -5.52 1.23 -56.75
C ARG A 2 -6.25 2.04 -55.65
N ASN A 3 -7.57 2.16 -55.74
CA ASN A 3 -8.36 2.89 -54.74
C ASN A 3 -8.49 2.13 -53.41
N LEU A 4 -8.53 0.78 -53.42
CA LEU A 4 -8.60 0.00 -52.19
C LEU A 4 -7.33 0.17 -51.33
N LEU A 5 -6.16 0.17 -51.96
CA LEU A 5 -4.87 0.34 -51.29
C LEU A 5 -4.72 1.73 -50.64
N LEU A 6 -5.26 2.78 -51.28
CA LEU A 6 -5.26 4.15 -50.75
C LEU A 6 -6.18 4.28 -49.51
N HIS A 7 -7.32 3.60 -49.49
CA HIS A 7 -8.22 3.61 -48.34
C HIS A 7 -7.64 2.83 -47.16
N SER A 8 -6.99 1.70 -47.41
CA SER A 8 -6.31 0.92 -46.36
C SER A 8 -5.14 1.70 -45.73
N ALA A 9 -4.37 2.43 -46.53
CA ALA A 9 -3.28 3.27 -46.03
C ALA A 9 -3.80 4.43 -45.15
N ALA A 10 -4.91 5.06 -45.54
CA ALA A 10 -5.53 6.14 -44.78
C ALA A 10 -6.08 5.67 -43.42
N VAL A 11 -6.67 4.47 -43.35
CA VAL A 11 -7.17 3.87 -42.10
C VAL A 11 -6.03 3.51 -41.15
N LEU A 12 -4.91 2.98 -41.67
CA LEU A 12 -3.72 2.67 -40.88
C LEU A 12 -3.05 3.93 -40.32
N LEU A 13 -2.96 5.01 -41.10
CA LEU A 13 -2.45 6.31 -40.63
C LEU A 13 -3.37 6.96 -39.58
N GLY A 14 -4.69 6.81 -39.72
CA GLY A 14 -5.65 7.26 -38.71
C GLY A 14 -5.52 6.51 -37.39
N ALA A 15 -5.32 5.19 -37.43
CA ALA A 15 -5.19 4.37 -36.22
C ALA A 15 -3.90 4.68 -35.44
N VAL A 16 -2.78 4.95 -36.12
CA VAL A 16 -1.51 5.32 -35.47
C VAL A 16 -1.58 6.71 -34.82
N ALA A 17 -2.31 7.65 -35.41
CA ALA A 17 -2.48 8.99 -34.86
C ALA A 17 -3.33 9.02 -33.57
N LEU A 18 -4.29 8.10 -33.40
CA LEU A 18 -5.08 8.00 -32.17
C LEU A 18 -4.35 7.33 -31.00
N SER A 19 -3.28 6.55 -31.25
CA SER A 19 -2.48 5.91 -30.18
C SER A 19 -1.43 6.82 -29.53
N ALA A 20 -1.21 8.04 -30.03
CA ALA A 20 -0.21 8.97 -29.48
C ALA A 20 -0.65 9.67 -28.17
N GLY A 21 -1.91 9.52 -27.75
CA GLY A 21 -2.47 10.20 -26.57
C GLY A 21 -2.38 9.44 -25.24
N SER A 22 -1.93 8.18 -25.22
CA SER A 22 -1.91 7.36 -24.00
C SER A 22 -0.58 7.35 -23.24
N GLY A 23 0.32 8.29 -23.56
CA GLY A 23 1.43 8.62 -22.69
C GLY A 23 0.96 9.60 -21.62
N ALA A 24 0.49 9.10 -20.48
CA ALA A 24 0.36 9.89 -19.27
C ALA A 24 1.77 10.28 -18.77
N GLN A 25 2.45 11.18 -19.47
CA GLN A 25 3.62 11.86 -18.95
C GLN A 25 3.13 12.93 -17.99
N THR A 26 2.90 12.52 -16.75
CA THR A 26 2.94 13.47 -15.63
C THR A 26 4.29 14.17 -15.72
N LYS A 27 4.27 15.49 -15.91
CA LYS A 27 5.45 16.35 -15.82
C LYS A 27 6.18 15.97 -14.53
N PRO A 28 7.46 15.56 -14.58
CA PRO A 28 8.21 15.30 -13.36
C PRO A 28 8.14 16.57 -12.49
N PRO A 29 7.89 16.45 -11.17
CA PRO A 29 7.96 17.61 -10.29
C PRO A 29 9.32 18.29 -10.49
N ALA A 30 9.35 19.62 -10.47
CA ALA A 30 10.52 20.43 -10.83
C ALA A 30 11.78 20.18 -9.96
N ASN A 31 11.72 19.26 -9.00
CA ASN A 31 12.81 18.79 -8.13
C ASN A 31 13.13 17.30 -8.29
N SER A 32 12.69 16.61 -9.35
CA SER A 32 13.22 15.30 -9.65
C SER A 32 14.64 15.44 -10.19
N ASN A 33 15.63 15.37 -9.30
CA ASN A 33 16.97 14.96 -9.72
C ASN A 33 16.79 13.69 -10.54
N ALA A 34 17.32 13.65 -11.76
CA ALA A 34 17.38 12.43 -12.54
C ALA A 34 18.21 11.43 -11.73
N GLY A 35 17.52 10.59 -10.94
CA GLY A 35 18.16 9.53 -10.18
C GLY A 35 18.92 8.67 -11.17
N ALA A 36 20.20 8.46 -10.89
CA ALA A 36 21.11 7.72 -11.75
C ALA A 36 20.45 6.43 -12.26
N GLN A 37 20.04 6.44 -13.53
CA GLN A 37 19.58 5.25 -14.21
C GLN A 37 20.79 4.34 -14.39
N GLY A 38 20.97 3.39 -13.47
CA GLY A 38 22.05 2.41 -13.53
C GLY A 38 22.42 1.72 -12.22
N GLN A 39 22.05 2.29 -11.06
CA GLN A 39 22.35 1.69 -9.76
C GLN A 39 21.07 1.13 -9.12
N VAL A 40 21.15 -0.13 -8.65
CA VAL A 40 20.11 -0.69 -7.78
C VAL A 40 19.97 0.24 -6.58
N PRO A 41 18.77 0.78 -6.28
CA PRO A 41 18.57 1.65 -5.12
C PRO A 41 19.00 0.92 -3.84
N ASP A 42 19.71 1.62 -2.96
CA ASP A 42 19.95 1.11 -1.61
C ASP A 42 18.70 1.33 -0.77
N LEU A 43 18.06 0.22 -0.40
CA LEU A 43 16.86 0.19 0.44
C LEU A 43 17.22 0.01 1.92
N SER A 44 18.50 -0.14 2.26
CA SER A 44 18.94 -0.42 3.62
C SER A 44 18.50 0.68 4.59
N GLY A 45 18.05 0.30 5.77
CA GLY A 45 17.67 1.24 6.82
C GLY A 45 16.45 0.82 7.60
N ASP A 46 16.04 1.70 8.52
CA ASP A 46 14.85 1.53 9.33
C ASP A 46 13.66 2.20 8.66
N TRP A 47 12.59 1.41 8.48
CA TRP A 47 11.36 1.80 7.83
C TRP A 47 10.19 1.67 8.80
N GLY A 48 9.11 2.41 8.56
CA GLY A 48 7.93 2.45 9.42
C GLY A 48 8.09 3.40 10.62
N ASN A 49 7.09 3.40 11.49
CA ASN A 49 7.08 4.29 12.65
C ASN A 49 7.96 3.71 13.78
N PRO A 50 8.81 4.53 14.42
CA PRO A 50 9.57 4.08 15.57
C PRO A 50 8.63 3.65 16.70
N VAL A 51 9.05 2.62 17.45
CA VAL A 51 8.30 2.09 18.60
C VAL A 51 8.03 3.23 19.58
N GLY A 52 6.76 3.43 19.94
CA GLY A 52 6.34 4.48 20.87
C GLY A 52 6.02 5.85 20.23
N ALA A 53 6.19 6.03 18.92
CA ALA A 53 5.85 7.28 18.23
C ALA A 53 4.33 7.52 18.01
N GLY A 54 3.48 6.70 18.64
CA GLY A 54 2.04 6.72 18.42
C GLY A 54 1.68 6.06 17.10
N GLY A 55 1.43 4.74 17.13
CA GLY A 55 0.94 4.00 15.98
C GLY A 55 -0.47 4.44 15.62
N GLY A 56 -0.59 5.33 14.63
CA GLY A 56 -1.83 5.55 13.91
C GLY A 56 -2.19 4.27 13.15
N GLY A 57 -3.49 4.02 13.03
CA GLY A 57 -4.08 2.84 12.40
C GLY A 57 -3.52 2.39 11.06
N PHE A 58 -3.93 1.18 10.65
CA PHE A 58 -3.49 0.54 9.40
C PHE A 58 -3.92 1.31 8.13
N VAL A 59 -4.84 2.27 8.26
CA VAL A 59 -5.38 3.03 7.14
C VAL A 59 -4.65 4.37 7.04
N ILE A 60 -3.77 4.50 6.04
CA ILE A 60 -2.99 5.72 5.77
C ILE A 60 -3.91 6.94 5.56
N SER A 61 -5.07 6.75 4.94
CA SER A 61 -6.08 7.79 4.72
C SER A 61 -6.94 8.11 5.95
N ASP A 62 -6.78 7.39 7.05
CA ASP A 62 -7.46 7.61 8.33
C ASP A 62 -6.47 7.54 9.51
N PRO A 63 -5.59 8.54 9.66
CA PRO A 63 -4.63 8.59 10.75
C PRO A 63 -5.33 8.54 12.12
N GLY A 64 -5.05 7.48 12.87
CA GLY A 64 -5.61 7.25 14.21
C GLY A 64 -6.93 6.47 14.23
N ASP A 65 -7.29 5.77 13.15
CA ASP A 65 -8.46 4.88 13.09
C ASP A 65 -9.78 5.58 13.48
N ARG A 66 -9.95 6.86 13.12
CA ARG A 66 -11.15 7.63 13.50
C ARG A 66 -12.40 7.19 12.75
N LYS A 67 -12.22 6.51 11.62
CA LYS A 67 -13.26 5.97 10.73
C LYS A 67 -13.32 4.45 10.78
N ALA A 68 -12.57 3.78 11.66
CA ALA A 68 -12.70 2.34 11.85
C ALA A 68 -14.15 1.96 12.19
N GLY A 69 -14.67 0.91 11.55
CA GLY A 69 -16.08 0.52 11.72
C GLY A 69 -17.09 1.41 10.97
N THR A 70 -16.62 2.40 10.21
CA THR A 70 -17.46 3.13 9.24
C THR A 70 -17.08 2.71 7.82
N PRO A 71 -18.02 2.68 6.86
CA PRO A 71 -17.67 2.49 5.45
C PRO A 71 -16.63 3.54 5.03
N GLN A 72 -15.38 3.12 4.79
CA GLN A 72 -14.39 3.98 4.14
C GLN A 72 -14.82 4.16 2.68
N ASP A 73 -14.87 5.41 2.23
CA ASP A 73 -15.01 5.80 0.82
C ASP A 73 -16.15 5.07 0.06
N ASP A 74 -17.37 5.24 0.57
CA ASP A 74 -18.63 4.87 -0.10
C ASP A 74 -18.86 3.37 -0.37
N THR A 75 -18.00 2.48 0.15
CA THR A 75 -18.19 1.02 0.01
C THR A 75 -18.87 0.45 1.26
N PRO A 76 -20.19 0.21 1.26
CA PRO A 76 -20.88 -0.29 2.43
C PRO A 76 -20.44 -1.74 2.74
N TYR A 77 -20.08 -1.98 3.99
CA TYR A 77 -19.92 -3.34 4.49
C TYR A 77 -21.24 -4.11 4.39
N GLN A 78 -21.14 -5.42 4.16
CA GLN A 78 -22.26 -6.32 4.45
C GLN A 78 -22.61 -6.24 5.95
N PRO A 79 -23.89 -6.35 6.35
CA PRO A 79 -24.28 -6.19 7.76
C PRO A 79 -23.52 -7.12 8.72
N TRP A 80 -23.28 -8.37 8.30
CA TRP A 80 -22.53 -9.34 9.11
C TRP A 80 -21.03 -8.97 9.21
N ALA A 81 -20.45 -8.38 8.17
CA ALA A 81 -19.04 -7.99 8.14
C ALA A 81 -18.81 -6.79 9.06
N LEU A 82 -19.72 -5.82 9.03
CA LEU A 82 -19.72 -4.68 9.96
C LEU A 82 -19.86 -5.14 11.41
N ALA A 83 -20.81 -6.05 11.68
CA ALA A 83 -20.99 -6.62 13.00
C ALA A 83 -19.73 -7.35 13.49
N LYS A 84 -19.07 -8.12 12.61
CA LYS A 84 -17.80 -8.80 12.93
C LYS A 84 -16.68 -7.80 13.22
N LEU A 85 -16.47 -6.80 12.36
CA LEU A 85 -15.46 -5.76 12.54
C LEU A 85 -15.63 -5.05 13.90
N ASN A 86 -16.85 -4.66 14.23
CA ASN A 86 -17.17 -3.98 15.50
C ASN A 86 -17.09 -4.89 16.74
N SER A 87 -17.06 -6.22 16.54
CA SER A 87 -16.86 -7.18 17.62
C SER A 87 -15.38 -7.39 17.99
N GLU A 88 -14.44 -6.99 17.12
CA GLU A 88 -13.01 -7.13 17.37
C GLU A 88 -12.46 -6.00 18.24
N ARG A 89 -11.47 -6.32 19.07
CA ARG A 89 -10.76 -5.38 19.94
C ARG A 89 -9.28 -5.42 19.60
N PRO A 90 -8.80 -4.52 18.72
CA PRO A 90 -7.45 -4.58 18.16
C PRO A 90 -6.35 -4.30 19.19
N GLU A 91 -5.10 -4.56 18.81
CA GLU A 91 -3.93 -4.25 19.64
C GLU A 91 -3.74 -2.76 19.94
N ASN A 92 -4.06 -1.89 18.98
CA ASN A 92 -3.78 -0.46 19.02
C ASN A 92 -5.02 0.34 18.60
N GLY A 93 -4.95 1.67 18.72
CA GLY A 93 -5.98 2.59 18.26
C GLY A 93 -7.11 2.83 19.26
N PRO A 94 -8.12 3.65 18.90
CA PRO A 94 -9.16 4.12 19.84
C PRO A 94 -10.04 3.00 20.43
N HIS A 95 -10.13 1.86 19.76
CA HIS A 95 -10.93 0.71 20.19
C HIS A 95 -10.10 -0.42 20.83
N GLY A 96 -8.78 -0.24 20.93
CA GLY A 96 -7.90 -1.19 21.58
C GLY A 96 -8.06 -1.17 23.11
N THR A 97 -8.18 -2.35 23.72
CA THR A 97 -8.29 -2.51 25.17
C THR A 97 -7.45 -3.71 25.59
N PHE A 98 -6.58 -3.58 26.59
CA PHE A 98 -5.70 -4.68 26.99
C PHE A 98 -6.47 -5.83 27.65
N GLU A 99 -7.40 -5.52 28.54
CA GLU A 99 -8.11 -6.51 29.37
C GLU A 99 -9.12 -7.34 28.57
N ASN A 100 -9.72 -6.74 27.54
CA ASN A 100 -10.78 -7.35 26.72
C ASN A 100 -10.39 -7.48 25.25
N THR A 101 -9.08 -7.57 24.97
CA THR A 101 -8.60 -7.74 23.59
C THR A 101 -9.05 -9.08 22.98
N THR A 102 -9.37 -9.06 21.68
CA THR A 102 -9.56 -10.29 20.88
C THR A 102 -8.29 -10.66 20.12
N ASP A 103 -7.21 -9.89 20.29
CA ASP A 103 -5.95 -10.05 19.58
C ASP A 103 -5.13 -11.23 20.14
N PRO A 104 -4.79 -12.25 19.32
CA PRO A 104 -4.01 -13.40 19.78
C PRO A 104 -2.61 -13.05 20.32
N ARG A 105 -1.98 -12.01 19.78
CA ARG A 105 -0.65 -11.55 20.24
C ARG A 105 -0.73 -11.05 21.68
N LEU A 106 -1.76 -10.27 22.01
CA LEU A 106 -1.94 -9.75 23.36
C LEU A 106 -2.52 -10.80 24.31
N LYS A 107 -3.38 -11.68 23.81
CA LYS A 107 -4.09 -12.66 24.63
C LYS A 107 -3.25 -13.90 24.97
N TYR A 108 -2.39 -14.34 24.04
CA TYR A 108 -1.67 -15.60 24.15
C TYR A 108 -0.16 -15.46 23.92
N CYS A 109 0.35 -14.24 23.70
CA CYS A 109 1.73 -14.00 23.27
C CYS A 109 2.07 -14.73 21.96
N ASP A 110 1.08 -14.95 21.09
CA ASP A 110 1.31 -15.56 19.78
C ASP A 110 2.23 -14.66 18.95
N PRO A 111 3.24 -15.23 18.27
CA PRO A 111 4.10 -14.44 17.40
C PRO A 111 3.28 -13.83 16.26
N VAL A 112 3.66 -12.62 15.86
CA VAL A 112 3.06 -11.99 14.70
C VAL A 112 3.58 -12.71 13.45
N GLY A 113 2.82 -13.70 12.99
CA GLY A 113 3.15 -14.45 11.78
C GLY A 113 2.78 -13.73 10.49
N VAL A 114 3.07 -14.38 9.36
CA VAL A 114 2.59 -13.97 8.03
C VAL A 114 1.09 -14.22 7.91
N PRO A 115 0.30 -13.31 7.30
CA PRO A 115 0.72 -12.04 6.69
C PRO A 115 0.70 -10.85 7.66
N ARG A 116 0.23 -11.03 8.89
CA ARG A 116 0.02 -9.96 9.86
C ARG A 116 1.28 -9.12 10.11
N ILE A 117 2.46 -9.73 10.10
CA ILE A 117 3.75 -9.06 10.33
C ILE A 117 4.02 -7.94 9.32
N TYR A 118 3.49 -8.06 8.10
CA TYR A 118 3.62 -7.03 7.07
C TYR A 118 2.73 -5.81 7.30
N LEU A 119 1.73 -5.95 8.18
CA LEU A 119 0.73 -4.93 8.43
C LEU A 119 0.98 -4.20 9.75
N VAL A 120 1.61 -4.87 10.74
CA VAL A 120 1.85 -4.26 12.05
C VAL A 120 2.65 -2.97 11.87
N PRO A 121 2.17 -1.81 12.39
CA PRO A 121 2.81 -0.51 12.21
C PRO A 121 4.02 -0.33 13.13
N THR A 122 4.92 -1.32 13.15
CA THR A 122 6.18 -1.31 13.89
C THR A 122 7.33 -1.03 12.93
N GLN A 123 8.38 -0.40 13.46
CA GLN A 123 9.62 -0.24 12.72
C GLN A 123 10.19 -1.61 12.32
N PHE A 124 10.60 -1.73 11.07
CA PHE A 124 11.32 -2.89 10.53
C PHE A 124 12.58 -2.42 9.80
N ARG A 125 13.56 -3.30 9.66
CA ARG A 125 14.85 -2.97 9.04
C ARG A 125 15.06 -3.73 7.74
N PHE A 126 15.48 -3.02 6.71
CA PHE A 126 16.02 -3.61 5.50
C PHE A 126 17.54 -3.74 5.60
N VAL A 127 18.03 -4.94 5.30
CA VAL A 127 19.45 -5.21 5.08
C VAL A 127 19.60 -5.70 3.65
N GLN A 128 20.16 -4.86 2.79
CA GLN A 128 20.36 -5.19 1.37
C GLN A 128 21.77 -5.72 1.14
N THR A 129 21.84 -6.89 0.50
CA THR A 129 23.05 -7.43 -0.11
C THR A 129 22.97 -7.25 -1.62
N PRO A 130 24.03 -7.60 -2.39
CA PRO A 130 23.95 -7.56 -3.85
C PRO A 130 22.82 -8.43 -4.46
N ASP A 131 22.40 -9.49 -3.75
CA ASP A 131 21.47 -10.49 -4.29
C ASP A 131 20.10 -10.51 -3.61
N ILE A 132 20.00 -10.07 -2.34
CA ILE A 132 18.81 -10.26 -1.50
C ILE A 132 18.57 -9.03 -0.62
N VAL A 133 17.31 -8.71 -0.39
CA VAL A 133 16.88 -7.78 0.66
C VAL A 133 16.26 -8.59 1.80
N TYR A 134 16.87 -8.54 2.98
CA TYR A 134 16.30 -9.10 4.21
C TYR A 134 15.41 -8.07 4.87
N ILE A 135 14.20 -8.48 5.25
CA ILE A 135 13.30 -7.66 6.06
C ILE A 135 13.27 -8.23 7.47
N LEU A 136 13.78 -7.46 8.43
CA LEU A 136 13.90 -7.84 9.83
C LEU A 136 12.81 -7.15 10.64
N TYR A 137 12.00 -7.95 11.32
CA TYR A 137 10.96 -7.50 12.24
C TYR A 137 11.39 -7.75 13.69
N GLN A 138 10.87 -6.94 14.63
CA GLN A 138 11.02 -7.15 16.07
C GLN A 138 9.96 -8.10 16.61
#